data_AF-H0A9P7-F1
#
_entry.id   AF-H0A9P7-F1
#
_cell.length_a   1.000
_cell.length_b   1.000
_cell.length_c   1.000
_cell.angle_alpha   90.00
_cell.angle_beta   90.00
_cell.angle_gamma   90.00
#
_symmetry.space_group_name_H-M   'P 1'
#
loop_
_entity.id
_entity.type
_entity.pdbx_description
1 polymer ?
#
loop_
_entity_poly.entity_id
_entity_poly.type
_entity_poly.pdbx_seq_one_letter_code
_entity_poly.pdbx_strand_id
1 'polypeptide(L)'
;MDFEAEVISQEFLPAARSLLAERLSEEYGLYQEEIAEIMQITQPAVSQYLNKKRASRKTLRKMRDDPQVMLIIDEAASNAAKEESYLEEFRQILETVKAKGLMKEKFQDAEKL
;
A
#
# COMPACT_ATOMS: atom_id res chain seq x y z
N MET A 1 -4.57 8.08 -21.33
CA MET A 1 -5.60 8.23 -20.29
C MET A 1 -5.59 6.91 -19.54
N ASP A 2 -4.93 6.86 -18.38
CA ASP A 2 -4.90 5.63 -17.60
C ASP A 2 -6.29 5.42 -17.01
N PHE A 3 -6.80 4.20 -17.11
CA PHE A 3 -8.09 3.86 -16.50
C PHE A 3 -7.95 3.86 -14.97
N GLU A 4 -9.01 4.23 -14.24
CA GLU A 4 -8.98 4.30 -12.77
C GLU A 4 -8.46 2.99 -12.14
N ALA A 5 -8.89 1.84 -12.67
CA ALA A 5 -8.44 0.53 -12.22
C ALA A 5 -6.94 0.28 -12.47
N GLU A 6 -6.37 0.84 -13.54
CA GLU A 6 -4.95 0.72 -13.86
C GLU A 6 -4.10 1.54 -12.87
N VAL A 7 -4.50 2.78 -12.59
CA VAL A 7 -3.86 3.62 -11.57
C VAL A 7 -3.93 2.96 -10.19
N ILE A 8 -5.07 2.39 -9.82
CA ILE A 8 -5.22 1.66 -8.55
C ILE A 8 -4.26 0.46 -8.50
N SER A 9 -4.24 -0.37 -9.54
CA SER A 9 -3.47 -1.62 -9.56
C SER A 9 -1.97 -1.42 -9.67
N GLN A 10 -1.51 -0.37 -10.36
CA GLN A 10 -0.07 -0.10 -10.59
C GLN A 10 0.55 0.86 -9.57
N GLU A 11 -0.24 1.69 -8.88
CA GLU A 11 0.30 2.72 -7.97
C GLU A 11 -0.17 2.51 -6.52
N PHE A 12 -1.48 2.52 -6.29
CA PHE A 12 -2.04 2.60 -4.94
C PHE A 12 -2.01 1.27 -4.20
N LEU A 13 -2.40 0.17 -4.86
CA LEU A 13 -2.33 -1.16 -4.26
C LEU A 13 -0.88 -1.57 -3.93
N PRO A 14 0.12 -1.37 -4.82
CA PRO A 14 1.52 -1.61 -4.47
C PRO A 14 2.03 -0.72 -3.34
N ALA A 15 1.60 0.54 -3.26
CA ALA A 15 1.98 1.44 -2.17
C ALA A 15 1.39 0.99 -0.83
N ALA A 16 0.10 0.64 -0.78
CA ALA A 16 -0.54 0.08 0.40
C ALA A 16 0.15 -1.20 0.87
N ARG A 17 0.46 -2.13 -0.04
CA ARG A 17 1.21 -3.36 0.28
C ARG A 17 2.61 -3.09 0.80
N SER A 18 3.28 -2.05 0.29
CA SER A 18 4.59 -1.64 0.80
C SER A 18 4.51 -1.14 2.23
N LEU A 19 3.53 -0.30 2.55
CA LEU A 19 3.33 0.20 3.91
C LEU A 19 2.92 -0.92 4.88
N LEU A 20 2.04 -1.84 4.46
CA LEU A 20 1.68 -3.01 5.27
C LEU A 20 2.90 -3.89 5.57
N ALA A 21 3.69 -4.25 4.55
CA ALA A 21 4.89 -5.06 4.74
C ALA A 21 5.92 -4.38 5.66
N GLU A 22 6.09 -3.05 5.53
CA GLU A 22 6.95 -2.28 6.43
C GLU A 22 6.45 -2.34 7.88
N ARG A 23 5.15 -2.13 8.13
CA ARG A 23 4.60 -2.22 9.50
C ARG A 23 4.75 -3.60 10.12
N LEU A 24 4.47 -4.65 9.35
CA LEU A 24 4.67 -6.04 9.81
C LEU A 24 6.13 -6.32 10.17
N SER A 25 7.08 -5.73 9.44
CA SER A 25 8.52 -5.89 9.74
C SER A 25 8.97 -5.03 10.92
N GLU A 26 8.60 -3.76 10.95
CA GLU A 26 9.11 -2.77 11.91
C GLU A 26 8.43 -2.87 13.29
N GLU A 27 7.11 -3.05 13.32
CA GLU A 27 6.33 -3.02 14.57
C GLU A 27 6.09 -4.41 15.16
N TYR A 28 5.98 -5.44 14.29
CA TYR A 28 5.75 -6.82 14.71
C TYR A 28 7.00 -7.70 14.64
N GLY A 29 8.12 -7.18 14.12
CA GLY A 29 9.41 -7.87 14.08
C GLY A 29 9.46 -9.06 13.12
N LEU A 30 8.52 -9.15 12.18
CA LEU A 30 8.40 -10.30 11.28
C LEU A 30 9.44 -10.27 10.16
N TYR A 31 9.96 -11.45 9.82
CA TYR A 31 10.86 -11.68 8.70
C TYR A 31 10.09 -11.77 7.36
N GLN A 32 10.80 -11.61 6.24
CA GLN A 32 10.19 -11.58 4.92
C GLN A 32 9.41 -12.86 4.56
N GLU A 33 9.81 -14.01 5.08
CA GLU A 33 9.14 -15.29 4.88
C GLU A 33 7.79 -15.34 5.63
N GLU A 34 7.77 -14.94 6.91
CA GLU A 34 6.55 -14.87 7.72
C GLU A 34 5.55 -13.85 7.14
N ILE A 35 6.04 -12.69 6.71
CA ILE A 35 5.20 -11.68 6.03
C ILE A 35 4.62 -12.24 4.73
N ALA A 36 5.38 -13.05 4.00
CA ALA A 36 4.92 -13.66 2.74
C ALA A 36 3.80 -14.67 2.98
N GLU A 37 3.91 -15.47 4.04
CA GLU A 37 2.88 -16.41 4.48
C GLU A 37 1.59 -15.68 4.87
N ILE A 38 1.69 -14.68 5.75
CA ILE A 38 0.55 -13.85 6.20
C ILE A 38 -0.13 -13.16 5.02
N MET A 39 0.65 -12.57 4.12
CA MET A 39 0.12 -11.84 2.96
C MET A 39 -0.29 -12.76 1.80
N GLN A 40 -0.07 -14.07 1.91
CA GLN A 40 -0.30 -15.08 0.86
C GLN A 40 0.33 -14.71 -0.49
N ILE A 41 1.59 -14.24 -0.44
CA ILE A 41 2.40 -13.88 -1.61
C ILE A 41 3.77 -14.54 -1.51
N THR A 42 4.61 -14.34 -2.53
CA THR A 42 5.97 -14.88 -2.50
C THR A 42 6.90 -13.98 -1.66
N GLN A 43 7.88 -14.58 -1.00
CA GLN A 43 8.94 -13.84 -0.29
C GLN A 43 9.64 -12.81 -1.19
N PRO A 44 9.95 -13.09 -2.49
CA PRO A 44 10.46 -12.08 -3.40
C PRO A 44 9.50 -10.90 -3.63
N ALA A 45 8.18 -11.11 -3.56
CA ALA A 45 7.21 -10.03 -3.63
C ALA A 45 7.31 -9.11 -2.40
N VAL A 46 7.40 -9.69 -1.19
CA VAL A 46 7.66 -8.94 0.06
C VAL A 46 8.96 -8.17 -0.03
N SER A 47 10.05 -8.81 -0.47
CA SER A 47 11.34 -8.14 -0.67
C SER A 47 11.22 -6.91 -1.57
N GLN A 48 10.45 -7.00 -2.66
CA GLN A 48 10.22 -5.89 -3.58
C GLN A 48 9.37 -4.76 -2.96
N TYR A 49 8.43 -5.10 -2.08
CA TYR A 49 7.63 -4.13 -1.32
C TYR A 49 8.50 -3.39 -0.29
N LEU A 50 9.28 -4.11 0.53
CA LEU A 50 10.19 -3.51 1.51
C LEU A 50 11.29 -2.66 0.85
N ASN A 51 11.79 -3.07 -0.32
CA ASN A 51 12.76 -2.30 -1.09
C ASN A 51 12.12 -1.14 -1.89
N LYS A 52 10.82 -0.88 -1.75
CA LYS A 52 10.09 0.24 -2.38
C LYS A 52 10.20 0.27 -3.90
N LYS A 53 10.27 -0.91 -4.54
CA LYS A 53 10.50 -1.05 -6.00
C LYS A 53 9.22 -1.10 -6.84
N ARG A 54 8.05 -1.34 -6.22
CA ARG A 54 6.78 -1.55 -6.96
C ARG A 54 5.81 -0.38 -6.97
N ALA A 55 6.01 0.64 -6.14
CA ALA A 55 5.17 1.84 -6.11
C ALA A 55 6.00 3.08 -6.44
N SER A 56 5.40 4.09 -7.08
CA SER A 56 6.13 5.34 -7.27
C SER A 56 6.46 5.99 -5.92
N ARG A 57 7.69 6.50 -5.77
CA ARG A 57 8.15 7.13 -4.51
C ARG A 57 7.24 8.28 -4.07
N LYS A 58 6.65 9.01 -5.02
CA LYS A 58 5.69 10.10 -4.78
C LYS A 58 4.40 9.57 -4.13
N THR A 59 3.79 8.54 -4.70
CA THR A 59 2.55 7.93 -4.17
C THR A 59 2.80 7.36 -2.77
N LEU A 60 3.88 6.58 -2.60
CA LEU A 60 4.23 5.98 -1.31
C LEU A 60 4.45 7.04 -0.23
N ARG A 61 5.17 8.13 -0.54
CA ARG A 61 5.39 9.22 0.42
C ARG A 61 4.08 9.88 0.83
N LYS A 62 3.22 10.21 -0.14
CA LYS A 62 1.92 10.85 0.16
C LYS A 62 1.02 9.98 1.03
N MET A 63 0.95 8.67 0.75
CA MET A 63 0.18 7.74 1.57
C MET A 63 0.77 7.63 2.99
N ARG A 64 2.09 7.65 3.12
CA ARG A 64 2.76 7.67 4.44
C ARG A 64 2.51 8.96 5.21
N ASP A 65 2.52 10.09 4.52
CA ASP A 65 2.33 11.41 5.12
C ASP A 65 0.85 11.67 5.49
N ASP A 66 -0.09 10.81 5.07
CA ASP A 66 -1.52 10.93 5.39
C ASP A 66 -1.88 10.14 6.67
N PRO A 67 -2.24 10.82 7.78
CA PRO A 67 -2.48 10.16 9.05
C PRO A 67 -3.64 9.15 9.03
N GLN A 68 -4.67 9.40 8.21
CA GLN A 68 -5.83 8.50 8.11
C GLN A 68 -5.45 7.21 7.37
N VAL A 69 -4.68 7.32 6.29
CA VAL A 69 -4.16 6.15 5.58
C VAL A 69 -3.27 5.33 6.51
N MET A 70 -2.39 5.97 7.27
CA MET A 70 -1.51 5.24 8.20
C MET A 70 -2.28 4.56 9.34
N LEU A 71 -3.35 5.19 9.87
CA LEU A 71 -4.20 4.55 10.87
C LEU A 71 -4.85 3.26 10.33
N ILE A 72 -5.36 3.29 9.09
CA ILE A 72 -5.95 2.11 8.45
C ILE A 72 -4.87 1.05 8.13
N ILE A 73 -3.65 1.46 7.76
CA ILE A 73 -2.53 0.53 7.56
C ILE A 73 -2.13 -0.16 8.88
N ASP A 74 -2.18 0.56 10.00
CA ASP A 74 -1.84 0.01 11.31
C ASP A 74 -2.91 -1.00 11.78
N GLU A 75 -4.18 -0.72 11.51
CA GLU A 75 -5.28 -1.68 11.69
C GLU A 75 -5.09 -2.93 10.81
N ALA A 76 -4.77 -2.73 9.52
CA ALA A 76 -4.48 -3.83 8.60
C ALA A 76 -3.32 -4.70 9.08
N ALA A 77 -2.24 -4.07 9.58
CA ALA A 77 -1.09 -4.78 10.13
C ALA A 77 -1.45 -5.57 11.40
N SER A 78 -2.30 -5.02 12.27
CA SER A 78 -2.77 -5.73 13.46
C SER A 78 -3.61 -6.96 13.12
N ASN A 79 -4.52 -6.84 12.15
CA ASN A 79 -5.33 -7.97 11.70
C ASN A 79 -4.46 -9.01 10.99
N ALA A 80 -3.58 -8.58 10.08
CA ALA A 80 -2.64 -9.46 9.39
C ALA A 80 -1.74 -10.24 10.37
N ALA A 81 -1.20 -9.59 11.41
CA ALA A 81 -0.37 -10.24 12.43
C ALA A 81 -1.12 -11.28 13.29
N LYS A 82 -2.46 -11.22 13.31
CA LYS A 82 -3.33 -12.23 13.94
C LYS A 82 -3.85 -13.26 12.94
N GLU A 83 -3.36 -13.24 11.70
CA GLU A 83 -3.85 -14.06 10.58
C GLU A 83 -5.34 -13.81 10.24
N GLU A 84 -5.83 -12.60 10.54
CA GLU A 84 -7.17 -12.16 10.21
C GLU A 84 -7.20 -11.42 8.85
N SER A 85 -8.38 -11.38 8.22
CA SER A 85 -8.57 -10.67 6.95
C SER A 85 -8.37 -9.16 7.14
N TYR A 86 -7.65 -8.54 6.21
CA TYR A 86 -7.41 -7.09 6.16
C TYR A 86 -7.95 -6.44 4.86
N LEU A 87 -8.93 -7.10 4.22
CA LEU A 87 -9.48 -6.67 2.93
C LEU A 87 -10.28 -5.35 3.05
N GLU A 88 -10.97 -5.16 4.17
CA GLU A 88 -11.81 -3.97 4.39
C GLU A 88 -10.95 -2.72 4.57
N GLU A 89 -9.80 -2.84 5.23
CA GLU A 89 -8.80 -1.79 5.39
C GLU A 89 -8.23 -1.40 4.03
N PHE A 90 -7.95 -2.37 3.16
CA PHE A 90 -7.55 -2.08 1.78
C PHE A 90 -8.63 -1.35 0.98
N ARG A 91 -9.92 -1.71 1.17
CA ARG A 91 -11.04 -0.97 0.57
C ARG A 91 -11.07 0.48 1.11
N GLN A 92 -10.98 0.66 2.41
CA GLN A 92 -11.00 1.98 3.06
C GLN A 92 -9.82 2.86 2.64
N ILE A 93 -8.63 2.28 2.44
CA ILE A 93 -7.47 2.99 1.89
C ILE A 93 -7.81 3.52 0.49
N LEU A 94 -8.36 2.68 -0.38
CA LEU A 94 -8.73 3.08 -1.75
C LEU A 94 -9.82 4.18 -1.76
N GLU A 95 -10.82 4.08 -0.88
CA GLU A 95 -11.84 5.10 -0.71
C GLU A 95 -11.25 6.42 -0.20
N THR A 96 -10.35 6.35 0.78
CA THR A 96 -9.66 7.52 1.37
C THR A 96 -8.81 8.24 0.33
N VAL A 97 -7.98 7.50 -0.43
CA VAL A 97 -7.12 8.13 -1.44
C VAL A 97 -7.92 8.70 -2.62
N LYS A 98 -9.09 8.11 -2.94
CA LYS A 98 -10.02 8.65 -3.94
C LYS A 98 -10.68 9.94 -3.46
N ALA A 99 -11.23 9.94 -2.24
CA ALA A 99 -11.91 11.09 -1.65
C ALA A 99 -10.99 12.30 -1.49
N LYS A 100 -9.73 12.07 -1.13
CA LYS A 100 -8.71 13.12 -0.95
C LYS A 100 -8.09 13.62 -2.26
N GLY A 101 -8.51 13.09 -3.42
CA GLY A 101 -8.02 13.51 -4.73
C GLY A 101 -6.58 13.09 -5.05
N LEU A 102 -5.98 12.22 -4.23
CA LEU A 102 -4.60 11.73 -4.42
C LEU A 102 -4.44 11.02 -5.77
N MET A 103 -5.51 10.41 -6.30
CA MET A 103 -5.55 9.79 -7.63
C MET A 103 -5.56 10.81 -8.80
N LYS A 104 -6.15 12.00 -8.60
CA LYS A 104 -6.38 12.99 -9.67
C LYS A 104 -5.11 13.73 -10.10
N GLU A 105 -4.16 13.89 -9.19
CA GLU A 105 -2.91 14.61 -9.49
C GLU A 105 -2.02 13.90 -10.52
N LYS A 106 -2.20 12.59 -10.76
CA LYS A 106 -1.47 11.86 -11.81
C LYS A 106 -1.98 12.18 -13.23
N PHE A 107 -3.21 12.67 -13.38
CA PHE A 107 -3.74 13.07 -14.68
C PHE A 107 -3.14 14.39 -15.19
N GLN A 108 -2.64 15.27 -14.32
CA GLN A 108 -2.07 16.57 -14.70
C GLN A 108 -0.56 16.52 -15.03
N ASP A 109 0.16 15.51 -14.56
CA ASP A 109 1.60 15.35 -14.87
C ASP A 109 1.82 14.77 -16.29
N ALA A 110 0.79 14.15 -16.90
CA ALA A 110 0.87 13.59 -18.26
C ALA A 110 0.62 14.60 -19.39
N GLU A 111 0.07 15.79 -19.09
CA GLU A 111 -0.20 16.85 -20.08
C GLU A 111 0.93 17.90 -20.19
N LYS A 112 2.04 17.72 -19.46
CA LYS A 112 3.19 18.64 -19.45
C LYS A 112 4.40 18.21 -20.29
N LEU A 113 4.22 17.31 -21.25
CA LEU A 113 5.24 16.92 -22.23
C LEU A 113 4.87 17.34 -23.64
#